data_AF-A0A5M9Z4W7-F1
#
_entry.id   AF-A0A5M9Z4W7-F1
#
_cell.length_a   1.000
_cell.length_b   1.000
_cell.length_c   1.000
_cell.angle_alpha   90.00
_cell.angle_beta   90.00
_cell.angle_gamma   90.00
#
_symmetry.space_group_name_H-M   'P 1'
#
loop_
_entity.id
_entity.type
_entity.pdbx_description
1 polymer ?
#
loop_
_entity_poly.entity_id
_entity_poly.type
_entity_poly.pdbx_seq_one_letter_code
_entity_poly.pdbx_strand_id
1 'polypeptide(L)'
;MIYYIEFKFLKGHIMKDKLKQSIIAITSANLKRILYNQKLTQRDLAALTGISIPSINRYYLGNGAIPQNNLVKIAKALHVSPNELDPSYQPTKDFLSQLAEKTDDPDLKFRTDYLKQLIQTSNLSVQEIASRLNIKPITVYKWLAGVNTPSKENTAKLADLFSVSVNSLADASKEIRLTPQQSKILNALPSDLTNQQTDLIISLIKSVLENAN
;
A
#
# COMPACT_ATOMS: atom_id res chain seq x y z
N MET A 1 41.70 -15.23 11.24
CA MET A 1 40.27 -14.94 11.47
C MET A 1 39.86 -13.48 11.20
N ILE A 2 40.80 -12.52 11.17
CA ILE A 2 40.53 -11.08 10.91
C ILE A 2 40.20 -10.80 9.43
N TYR A 3 40.92 -11.43 8.48
CA TYR A 3 40.71 -11.26 7.04
C TYR A 3 39.33 -11.69 6.51
N TYR A 4 38.67 -12.66 7.15
CA TYR A 4 37.37 -13.18 6.70
C TYR A 4 36.19 -12.25 7.08
N ILE A 5 36.32 -11.51 8.19
CA ILE A 5 35.32 -10.54 8.66
C ILE A 5 35.38 -9.28 7.78
N GLU A 6 36.58 -8.76 7.51
CA GLU A 6 36.80 -7.63 6.60
C GLU A 6 36.28 -7.93 5.18
N PHE A 7 36.52 -9.12 4.64
CA PHE A 7 36.07 -9.49 3.30
C PHE A 7 34.54 -9.61 3.17
N LYS A 8 33.84 -10.08 4.21
CA LYS A 8 32.36 -10.07 4.26
C LYS A 8 31.82 -8.64 4.34
N PHE A 9 32.47 -7.76 5.12
CA PHE A 9 32.07 -6.35 5.23
C PHE A 9 32.27 -5.59 3.91
N LEU A 10 33.41 -5.79 3.23
CA LEU A 10 33.71 -5.18 1.93
C LEU A 10 32.72 -5.62 0.84
N LYS A 11 32.43 -6.92 0.74
CA LYS A 11 31.44 -7.45 -0.22
C LYS A 11 30.05 -6.86 0.00
N GLY A 12 29.63 -6.70 1.25
CA GLY A 12 28.34 -6.11 1.60
C GLY A 12 28.21 -4.65 1.16
N HIS A 13 29.28 -3.85 1.30
CA HIS A 13 29.31 -2.45 0.86
C HIS A 13 29.30 -2.33 -0.68
N ILE A 14 30.14 -3.13 -1.34
CA ILE A 14 30.25 -3.16 -2.82
C ILE A 14 28.92 -3.55 -3.47
N MET A 15 28.16 -4.49 -2.88
CA MET A 15 26.85 -4.87 -3.40
C MET A 15 25.79 -3.76 -3.23
N LYS A 16 25.80 -3.03 -2.11
CA LYS A 16 24.89 -1.89 -1.88
C LYS A 16 25.16 -0.76 -2.89
N ASP A 17 26.43 -0.50 -3.20
CA ASP A 17 26.81 0.52 -4.18
C ASP A 17 26.40 0.12 -5.61
N LYS A 18 26.63 -1.14 -6.00
CA LYS A 18 26.16 -1.65 -7.31
C LYS A 18 24.64 -1.58 -7.44
N LEU A 19 23.90 -1.93 -6.38
CA LEU A 19 22.44 -1.84 -6.37
C LEU A 19 21.98 -0.38 -6.50
N LYS A 20 22.57 0.54 -5.73
CA LYS A 20 22.28 1.98 -5.83
C LYS A 20 22.55 2.52 -7.22
N GLN A 21 23.67 2.13 -7.84
CA GLN A 21 23.99 2.54 -9.21
C GLN A 21 23.02 1.96 -10.25
N SER A 22 22.56 0.71 -10.07
CA SER A 22 21.56 0.12 -10.95
C SER A 22 20.22 0.86 -10.89
N ILE A 23 19.79 1.27 -9.70
CA ILE A 23 18.57 2.05 -9.51
C ILE A 23 18.71 3.42 -10.19
N ILE A 24 19.84 4.11 -10.03
CA ILE A 24 20.09 5.41 -10.69
C ILE A 24 20.02 5.27 -12.22
N ALA A 25 20.61 4.22 -12.78
CA ALA A 25 20.59 3.94 -14.21
C ALA A 25 19.16 3.69 -14.73
N ILE A 26 18.37 2.91 -13.99
CA ILE A 26 16.96 2.63 -14.31
C ILE A 26 16.14 3.93 -14.26
N THR A 27 16.31 4.72 -13.19
CA THR A 27 15.59 6.00 -13.03
C THR A 27 15.92 6.98 -14.15
N SER A 28 17.19 7.07 -14.55
CA SER A 28 17.61 7.85 -15.72
C SER A 28 16.95 7.35 -17.01
N ALA A 29 16.96 6.04 -17.26
CA ALA A 29 16.35 5.46 -18.46
C ALA A 29 14.83 5.71 -18.53
N ASN A 30 14.14 5.58 -17.41
CA ASN A 30 12.71 5.88 -17.29
C ASN A 30 12.41 7.35 -17.59
N LEU A 31 13.17 8.26 -16.98
CA LEU A 31 13.03 9.70 -17.22
C LEU A 31 13.24 10.04 -18.71
N LYS A 32 14.27 9.46 -19.35
CA LYS A 32 14.52 9.62 -20.80
C LYS A 32 13.32 9.18 -21.63
N ARG A 33 12.81 7.98 -21.36
CA ARG A 33 11.67 7.39 -22.08
C ARG A 33 10.41 8.24 -21.95
N ILE A 34 10.08 8.69 -20.75
CA ILE A 34 8.88 9.50 -20.49
C ILE A 34 8.98 10.85 -21.20
N LEU A 35 10.13 11.54 -21.11
CA LEU A 35 10.34 12.81 -21.80
C LEU A 35 10.25 12.67 -23.32
N TYR A 36 10.84 11.61 -23.88
CA TYR A 36 10.74 11.31 -25.31
C TYR A 36 9.28 11.12 -25.75
N ASN A 37 8.52 10.30 -25.02
CA ASN A 37 7.11 10.02 -25.33
C ASN A 37 6.22 11.27 -25.23
N GLN A 38 6.52 12.16 -24.28
CA GLN A 38 5.79 13.42 -24.08
C GLN A 38 6.32 14.57 -24.96
N LYS A 39 7.35 14.33 -25.79
CA LYS A 39 8.03 15.33 -26.63
C LYS A 39 8.56 16.53 -25.82
N LEU A 40 9.02 16.27 -24.60
CA LEU A 40 9.56 17.29 -23.69
C LEU A 40 11.09 17.23 -23.66
N THR A 41 11.72 18.40 -23.58
CA THR A 41 13.16 18.54 -23.37
C THR A 41 13.50 18.64 -21.88
N GLN A 42 14.79 18.49 -21.56
CA GLN A 42 15.30 18.77 -20.21
C GLN A 42 15.05 20.23 -19.79
N ARG A 43 14.98 21.17 -20.75
CA ARG A 43 14.64 22.58 -20.48
C ARG A 43 13.17 22.73 -20.10
N ASP A 44 12.28 22.07 -20.82
CA ASP A 44 10.85 22.10 -20.51
C ASP A 44 10.59 21.51 -19.13
N LEU A 45 11.23 20.38 -18.81
CA LEU A 45 11.08 19.77 -17.49
C LEU A 45 11.56 20.68 -16.36
N ALA A 46 12.68 21.39 -16.53
CA ALA A 46 13.16 22.34 -15.55
C ALA A 46 12.17 23.51 -15.34
N ALA A 47 11.60 24.03 -16.43
CA ALA A 47 10.59 25.08 -16.36
C ALA A 47 9.32 24.60 -15.65
N LEU A 48 8.83 23.39 -15.97
CA LEU A 48 7.63 22.80 -15.36
C LEU A 48 7.80 22.47 -13.87
N THR A 49 9.01 22.09 -13.44
CA THR A 49 9.26 21.63 -12.07
C THR A 49 9.85 22.71 -11.16
N GLY A 50 10.36 23.81 -11.73
CA GLY A 50 11.18 24.78 -11.01
C GLY A 50 12.52 24.24 -10.52
N ILE A 51 12.96 23.07 -11.01
CA ILE A 51 14.25 22.47 -10.68
C ILE A 51 15.30 23.03 -11.64
N SER A 52 16.50 23.32 -11.15
CA SER A 52 17.56 23.86 -11.99
C SER A 52 17.96 22.92 -13.14
N ILE A 53 18.24 23.48 -14.31
CA ILE A 53 18.72 22.75 -15.49
C ILE A 53 19.90 21.81 -15.16
N PRO A 54 20.93 22.24 -14.40
CA PRO A 54 22.03 21.34 -14.05
C PRO A 54 21.59 20.12 -13.24
N SER A 55 20.60 20.28 -12.35
CA SER A 55 20.06 19.16 -11.57
C SER A 55 19.28 18.19 -12.46
N ILE A 56 18.41 18.72 -13.35
CA ILE A 56 17.69 17.90 -14.33
C ILE A 56 18.69 17.14 -15.22
N ASN A 57 19.73 17.80 -15.73
CA ASN A 57 20.76 17.16 -16.55
C ASN A 57 21.47 16.04 -15.79
N ARG A 58 21.82 16.26 -14.52
CA ARG A 58 22.44 15.22 -13.67
C ARG A 58 21.54 13.99 -13.55
N TYR A 59 20.25 14.19 -13.30
CA TYR A 59 19.28 13.09 -13.19
C TYR A 59 19.07 12.39 -14.53
N TYR A 60 18.91 13.16 -15.60
CA TYR A 60 18.73 12.66 -16.96
C TYR A 60 19.90 11.81 -17.41
N LEU A 61 21.14 12.20 -17.09
CA LEU A 61 22.34 11.43 -17.43
C LEU A 61 22.62 10.24 -16.50
N GLY A 62 21.91 10.12 -15.37
CA GLY A 62 22.19 9.09 -14.37
C GLY A 62 23.44 9.39 -13.53
N ASN A 63 23.87 10.64 -13.47
CA ASN A 63 25.05 11.07 -12.70
C ASN A 63 24.72 11.36 -11.22
N GLY A 64 23.59 10.84 -10.73
CA GLY A 64 23.16 10.98 -9.34
C GLY A 64 21.70 10.59 -9.15
N ALA A 65 21.37 10.13 -7.94
CA ALA A 65 20.00 9.83 -7.55
C ALA A 65 19.13 11.11 -7.54
N ILE A 66 17.85 10.94 -7.84
CA ILE A 66 16.87 12.02 -7.73
C ILE A 66 16.44 12.11 -6.26
N PRO A 67 16.66 13.24 -5.56
CA PRO A 67 16.12 13.42 -4.23
C PRO A 67 14.60 13.28 -4.22
N GLN A 68 14.04 12.71 -3.16
CA GLN A 68 12.61 12.37 -3.07
C GLN A 68 11.68 13.55 -3.38
N ASN A 69 11.99 14.75 -2.88
CA ASN A 69 11.21 15.96 -3.15
C ASN A 69 11.21 16.34 -4.64
N ASN A 70 12.36 16.20 -5.32
CA ASN A 70 12.51 16.47 -6.74
C ASN A 70 11.84 15.39 -7.59
N LEU A 71 11.93 14.12 -7.17
CA LEU A 71 11.25 13.00 -7.83
C LEU A 71 9.73 13.23 -7.86
N VAL A 72 9.16 13.67 -6.74
CA VAL A 72 7.73 14.02 -6.65
C VAL A 72 7.37 15.20 -7.55
N LYS A 73 8.19 16.26 -7.57
CA LYS A 73 7.98 17.42 -8.48
C LYS A 73 8.00 16.99 -9.94
N ILE A 74 8.98 16.17 -10.33
CA ILE A 74 9.12 15.64 -11.69
C ILE A 74 7.92 14.75 -12.03
N ALA A 75 7.51 13.84 -11.14
CA ALA A 75 6.35 12.98 -11.33
C ALA A 75 5.07 13.78 -11.55
N LYS A 76 4.84 14.80 -10.71
CA LYS A 76 3.69 15.70 -10.82
C LYS A 76 3.68 16.47 -12.14
N ALA A 77 4.83 17.03 -12.54
CA ALA A 77 4.97 17.79 -13.79
C ALA A 77 4.77 16.91 -15.04
N LEU A 78 5.18 15.64 -14.97
CA LEU A 78 5.05 14.68 -16.07
C LEU A 78 3.73 13.89 -16.03
N HIS A 79 2.87 14.15 -15.03
CA HIS A 79 1.63 13.42 -14.81
C HIS A 79 1.79 11.89 -14.73
N VAL A 80 2.92 11.42 -14.18
CA VAL A 80 3.23 10.01 -13.92
C VAL A 80 3.33 9.74 -12.42
N SER A 81 3.27 8.48 -11.97
CA SER A 81 3.54 8.17 -10.57
C SER A 81 5.06 8.19 -10.27
N PRO A 82 5.50 8.60 -9.05
CA PRO A 82 6.94 8.69 -8.74
C PRO A 82 7.71 7.38 -8.91
N ASN A 83 7.03 6.24 -8.77
CA ASN A 83 7.59 4.91 -8.99
C ASN A 83 7.78 4.54 -10.48
N GLU A 84 7.11 5.23 -11.41
CA GLU A 84 7.39 5.11 -12.85
C GLU A 84 8.71 5.77 -13.24
N LEU A 85 9.16 6.73 -12.43
CA LEU A 85 10.49 7.30 -12.53
C LEU A 85 11.48 6.42 -11.78
N ASP A 86 11.27 6.22 -10.48
CA ASP A 86 12.17 5.43 -9.63
C ASP A 86 11.44 4.21 -9.02
N PRO A 87 11.67 2.98 -9.51
CA PRO A 87 10.99 1.78 -9.02
C PRO A 87 11.22 1.49 -7.53
N SER A 88 12.27 2.05 -6.93
CA SER A 88 12.55 1.90 -5.49
C SER A 88 11.76 2.89 -4.62
N TYR A 89 11.00 3.81 -5.23
CA TYR A 89 10.24 4.81 -4.52
C TYR A 89 9.22 4.21 -3.57
N GLN A 90 9.42 4.47 -2.28
CA GLN A 90 8.43 4.26 -1.23
C GLN A 90 7.86 5.62 -0.81
N PRO A 91 6.54 5.82 -0.91
CA PRO A 91 5.91 7.06 -0.44
C PRO A 91 6.24 7.30 1.03
N THR A 92 6.71 8.49 1.41
CA THR A 92 6.87 8.84 2.83
C THR A 92 5.51 9.13 3.46
N LYS A 93 5.40 8.88 4.78
CA LYS A 93 4.20 9.17 5.56
C LYS A 93 3.74 10.64 5.41
N ASP A 94 4.67 11.58 5.36
CA ASP A 94 4.37 13.01 5.16
C ASP A 94 3.78 13.30 3.77
N PHE A 95 4.28 12.64 2.73
CA PHE A 95 3.76 12.78 1.36
C PHE A 95 2.35 12.19 1.24
N LEU A 96 2.13 11.04 1.86
CA LEU A 96 0.83 10.37 1.89
C LEU A 96 -0.23 11.22 2.61
N SER A 97 0.16 11.89 3.69
CA SER A 97 -0.69 12.83 4.44
C SER A 97 -1.10 14.06 3.62
N GLN A 98 -0.23 14.55 2.73
CA GLN A 98 -0.51 15.72 1.87
C GLN A 98 -1.44 15.41 0.69
N LEU A 99 -1.63 14.13 0.35
CA LEU A 99 -2.55 13.68 -0.70
C LEU A 99 -3.95 13.35 -0.19
N ALA A 100 -4.21 13.56 1.11
CA ALA A 100 -5.50 13.36 1.74
C ALA A 100 -6.42 14.55 1.45
N GLU A 101 -7.09 14.55 0.30
CA GLU A 101 -8.41 15.19 0.26
C GLU A 101 -9.38 14.28 1.00
N LYS A 102 -10.07 14.86 1.98
CA LYS A 102 -11.06 14.19 2.84
C LYS A 102 -12.07 13.46 1.97
N THR A 103 -12.22 12.16 2.20
CA THR A 103 -13.37 11.39 1.73
C THR A 103 -14.12 10.92 2.97
N ASP A 104 -15.39 11.34 3.04
CA ASP A 104 -16.30 11.19 4.17
C ASP A 104 -16.99 9.82 4.22
N ASP A 105 -16.29 8.70 3.99
CA ASP A 105 -16.89 7.38 4.23
C ASP A 105 -16.15 6.60 5.33
N PRO A 106 -16.42 6.93 6.61
CA PRO A 106 -15.84 6.27 7.78
C PRO A 106 -16.40 4.87 8.05
N ASP A 107 -17.37 4.38 7.28
CA ASP A 107 -18.22 3.25 7.71
C ASP A 107 -17.72 1.87 7.27
N LEU A 108 -16.57 1.80 6.58
CA LEU A 108 -15.87 0.55 6.26
C LEU A 108 -14.51 0.52 6.95
N LYS A 109 -14.38 -0.27 8.02
CA LYS A 109 -13.07 -0.66 8.58
C LYS A 109 -12.35 -1.57 7.59
N PHE A 110 -11.75 -0.96 6.58
CA PHE A 110 -10.92 -1.67 5.61
C PHE A 110 -9.65 -2.18 6.29
N ARG A 111 -9.33 -3.47 6.12
CA ARG A 111 -8.19 -4.14 6.78
C ARG A 111 -6.92 -3.92 5.96
N THR A 112 -6.36 -2.71 6.05
CA THR A 112 -5.14 -2.32 5.33
C THR A 112 -3.98 -3.30 5.51
N ASP A 113 -3.78 -3.84 6.71
CA ASP A 113 -2.68 -4.79 6.96
C ASP A 113 -2.93 -6.16 6.32
N TYR A 114 -4.19 -6.58 6.19
CA TYR A 114 -4.54 -7.79 5.46
C TYR A 114 -4.31 -7.62 3.95
N LEU A 115 -4.64 -6.44 3.38
CA LEU A 115 -4.29 -6.15 1.99
C LEU A 115 -2.78 -6.21 1.77
N LYS A 116 -1.96 -5.67 2.67
CA LYS A 116 -0.48 -5.77 2.57
C LYS A 116 -0.02 -7.22 2.52
N GLN A 117 -0.59 -8.10 3.36
CA GLN A 117 -0.28 -9.52 3.37
C GLN A 117 -0.64 -10.19 2.04
N LEU A 118 -1.83 -9.93 1.49
CA LEU A 118 -2.25 -10.48 0.19
C LEU A 118 -1.31 -10.05 -0.95
N ILE A 119 -0.86 -8.79 -0.94
CA ILE A 119 0.11 -8.31 -1.94
C ILE A 119 1.43 -9.07 -1.81
N GLN A 120 1.94 -9.23 -0.58
CA GLN A 120 3.18 -9.96 -0.33
C GLN A 120 3.13 -11.43 -0.74
N THR A 121 1.96 -12.09 -0.62
CA THR A 121 1.81 -13.51 -0.97
C THR A 121 1.43 -13.75 -2.43
N SER A 122 0.87 -12.75 -3.12
CA SER A 122 0.35 -12.88 -4.48
C SER A 122 1.39 -12.75 -5.62
N ASN A 123 2.66 -12.43 -5.32
CA ASN A 123 3.67 -12.01 -6.30
C ASN A 123 3.25 -10.83 -7.20
N LEU A 124 2.12 -10.17 -6.93
CA LEU A 124 1.65 -9.03 -7.70
C LEU A 124 2.23 -7.73 -7.14
N SER A 125 2.70 -6.88 -8.04
CA SER A 125 3.08 -5.51 -7.75
C SER A 125 1.85 -4.60 -7.61
N VAL A 126 2.02 -3.46 -6.94
CA VAL A 126 0.98 -2.41 -6.83
C VAL A 126 0.51 -1.94 -8.21
N GLN A 127 1.41 -1.94 -9.20
CA GLN A 127 1.14 -1.58 -10.57
C GLN A 127 0.23 -2.60 -11.25
N GLU A 128 0.53 -3.89 -11.11
CA GLU A 128 -0.31 -4.95 -11.68
C GLU A 128 -1.70 -4.97 -11.06
N ILE A 129 -1.78 -4.75 -9.74
CA ILE A 129 -3.06 -4.61 -9.03
C ILE A 129 -3.83 -3.42 -9.59
N ALA A 130 -3.21 -2.25 -9.68
CA ALA A 130 -3.85 -1.04 -10.18
C ALA A 130 -4.32 -1.18 -11.64
N SER A 131 -3.49 -1.78 -12.50
CA SER A 131 -3.84 -2.07 -13.89
C SER A 131 -5.03 -3.04 -13.98
N ARG A 132 -5.04 -4.12 -13.18
CA ARG A 132 -6.16 -5.08 -13.15
C ARG A 132 -7.46 -4.47 -12.61
N LEU A 133 -7.35 -3.51 -11.71
CA LEU A 133 -8.49 -2.77 -11.16
C LEU A 133 -8.93 -1.58 -12.02
N ASN A 134 -8.18 -1.26 -13.08
CA ASN A 134 -8.35 -0.06 -13.91
C ASN A 134 -8.34 1.25 -13.09
N ILE A 135 -7.37 1.37 -12.19
CA ILE A 135 -7.18 2.55 -11.33
C ILE A 135 -5.73 3.03 -11.38
N LYS A 136 -5.47 4.23 -10.87
CA LYS A 136 -4.10 4.75 -10.75
C LYS A 136 -3.37 4.02 -9.60
N PRO A 137 -2.08 3.64 -9.76
CA PRO A 137 -1.30 3.01 -8.68
C PRO A 137 -1.28 3.80 -7.39
N ILE A 138 -1.31 5.14 -7.49
CA ILE A 138 -1.36 6.04 -6.33
C ILE A 138 -2.58 5.78 -5.43
N THR A 139 -3.71 5.36 -5.99
CA THR A 139 -4.92 5.03 -5.23
C THR A 139 -4.68 3.82 -4.32
N VAL A 140 -4.01 2.78 -4.84
CA VAL A 140 -3.63 1.60 -4.06
C VAL A 140 -2.63 1.95 -2.95
N TYR A 141 -1.64 2.81 -3.24
CA TYR A 141 -0.72 3.27 -2.20
C TYR A 141 -1.41 4.04 -1.07
N LYS A 142 -2.44 4.85 -1.38
CA LYS A 142 -3.23 5.54 -0.35
C LYS A 142 -3.96 4.53 0.56
N TRP A 143 -4.48 3.43 0.01
CA TRP A 143 -5.09 2.35 0.80
C TRP A 143 -4.08 1.63 1.69
N LEU A 144 -2.90 1.29 1.15
CA LEU A 144 -1.82 0.64 1.89
C LEU A 144 -1.25 1.52 3.01
N ALA A 145 -1.31 2.84 2.83
CA ALA A 145 -0.94 3.83 3.81
C ALA A 145 -2.02 4.13 4.85
N GLY A 146 -3.25 3.65 4.66
CA GLY A 146 -4.39 3.99 5.52
C GLY A 146 -4.83 5.46 5.39
N VAL A 147 -4.48 6.12 4.28
CA VAL A 147 -4.85 7.52 4.02
C VAL A 147 -6.33 7.63 3.64
N ASN A 148 -6.81 6.68 2.86
CA ASN A 148 -8.22 6.51 2.53
C ASN A 148 -8.54 5.02 2.39
N THR A 149 -9.82 4.70 2.30
CA THR A 149 -10.31 3.34 2.10
C THR A 149 -10.77 3.15 0.63
N PRO A 150 -10.69 1.93 0.09
CA PRO A 150 -11.30 1.63 -1.20
C PRO A 150 -12.83 1.77 -1.09
N SER A 151 -13.46 2.24 -2.17
CA SER A 151 -14.91 2.19 -2.31
C SER A 151 -15.42 0.74 -2.26
N LYS A 152 -16.73 0.55 -2.05
CA LYS A 152 -17.36 -0.78 -2.11
C LYS A 152 -17.03 -1.50 -3.43
N GLU A 153 -17.08 -0.79 -4.56
CA GLU A 153 -16.73 -1.31 -5.88
C GLU A 153 -15.25 -1.78 -5.93
N ASN A 154 -14.32 -0.94 -5.48
CA ASN A 154 -12.90 -1.29 -5.49
C ASN A 154 -12.58 -2.42 -4.50
N THR A 155 -13.30 -2.49 -3.39
CA THR A 155 -13.18 -3.59 -2.41
C THR A 155 -13.63 -4.91 -3.03
N ALA A 156 -14.74 -4.91 -3.78
CA ALA A 156 -15.19 -6.09 -4.54
C ALA A 156 -14.15 -6.53 -5.57
N LYS A 157 -13.59 -5.59 -6.35
CA LYS A 157 -12.52 -5.91 -7.32
C LYS A 157 -11.26 -6.47 -6.66
N LEU A 158 -10.87 -5.96 -5.48
CA LEU A 158 -9.77 -6.53 -4.70
C LEU A 158 -10.10 -7.95 -4.22
N ALA A 159 -11.32 -8.18 -3.76
CA ALA A 159 -11.79 -9.49 -3.30
C ALA A 159 -11.68 -10.52 -4.42
N ASP A 160 -12.19 -10.18 -5.60
CA ASP A 160 -12.13 -11.00 -6.80
C ASP A 160 -10.67 -11.25 -7.23
N LEU A 161 -9.84 -10.21 -7.26
CA LEU A 161 -8.43 -10.31 -7.67
C LEU A 161 -7.63 -11.28 -6.81
N PHE A 162 -7.85 -11.25 -5.49
CA PHE A 162 -7.13 -12.11 -4.54
C PHE A 162 -7.88 -13.41 -4.22
N SER A 163 -9.05 -13.64 -4.83
CA SER A 163 -9.90 -14.79 -4.53
C SER A 163 -10.23 -14.92 -3.04
N VAL A 164 -10.54 -13.80 -2.40
CA VAL A 164 -10.96 -13.70 -0.99
C VAL A 164 -12.37 -13.10 -0.89
N SER A 165 -13.03 -13.24 0.26
CA SER A 165 -14.32 -12.59 0.45
C SER A 165 -14.17 -11.08 0.68
N VAL A 166 -15.16 -10.29 0.26
CA VAL A 166 -15.24 -8.85 0.58
C VAL A 166 -15.17 -8.62 2.10
N ASN A 167 -15.80 -9.50 2.89
CA ASN A 167 -15.80 -9.47 4.35
C ASN A 167 -14.41 -9.75 4.95
N SER A 168 -13.53 -10.43 4.21
CA SER A 168 -12.14 -10.66 4.64
C SER A 168 -11.29 -9.38 4.50
N LEU A 169 -11.59 -8.56 3.48
CA LEU A 169 -10.90 -7.30 3.16
C LEU A 169 -11.43 -6.10 3.93
N ALA A 170 -12.74 -6.05 4.14
CA ALA A 170 -13.39 -5.03 4.94
C ALA A 170 -14.18 -5.73 6.03
N ASP A 171 -13.97 -5.34 7.28
CA ASP A 171 -14.66 -5.92 8.42
C ASP A 171 -16.16 -5.61 8.28
N ALA A 172 -16.91 -6.53 7.67
CA ALA A 172 -18.36 -6.44 7.53
C ALA A 172 -19.06 -6.84 8.83
N SER A 173 -18.30 -7.28 9.84
CA SER A 173 -18.83 -7.32 11.19
C SER A 173 -18.96 -5.87 11.66
N LYS A 174 -20.19 -5.33 11.59
CA LYS A 174 -20.61 -4.36 12.61
C LYS A 174 -20.04 -4.88 13.91
N GLU A 175 -19.17 -4.12 14.58
CA GLU A 175 -18.81 -4.45 15.96
C GLU A 175 -20.12 -4.80 16.65
N ILE A 176 -20.30 -6.07 17.02
CA ILE A 176 -21.47 -6.46 17.79
C ILE A 176 -21.21 -5.80 19.14
N ARG A 177 -21.76 -4.60 19.31
CA ARG A 177 -21.76 -3.91 20.59
C ARG A 177 -22.69 -4.70 21.49
N LEU A 178 -22.12 -5.66 22.19
CA LEU A 178 -22.81 -6.40 23.22
C LEU A 178 -23.32 -5.40 24.26
N THR A 179 -24.59 -5.48 24.60
CA THR A 179 -25.11 -4.75 25.75
C THR A 179 -24.37 -5.20 27.02
N PRO A 180 -24.36 -4.40 28.09
CA PRO A 180 -23.75 -4.82 29.36
C PRO A 180 -24.23 -6.19 29.85
N GLN A 181 -25.48 -6.59 29.55
CA GLN A 181 -26.01 -7.91 29.92
C GLN A 181 -25.51 -9.02 29.00
N GLN A 182 -25.38 -8.76 27.69
CA GLN A 182 -24.80 -9.73 26.76
C GLN A 182 -23.32 -9.99 27.06
N SER A 183 -22.57 -8.96 27.46
CA SER A 183 -21.17 -9.13 27.89
C SER A 183 -21.04 -9.95 29.18
N LYS A 184 -21.99 -9.82 30.12
CA LYS A 184 -22.03 -10.68 31.32
C LYS A 184 -22.25 -12.15 30.96
N ILE A 185 -23.14 -12.43 30.01
CA ILE A 185 -23.38 -13.79 29.53
C ILE A 185 -22.10 -14.33 28.88
N LEU A 186 -21.46 -13.56 27.98
CA LEU A 186 -20.23 -13.96 27.32
C LEU A 186 -19.09 -14.26 28.32
N ASN A 187 -18.91 -13.42 29.34
CA ASN A 187 -17.87 -13.59 30.35
C ASN A 187 -18.12 -14.77 31.31
N ALA A 188 -19.35 -15.30 31.35
CA ALA A 188 -19.68 -16.49 32.13
C ALA A 188 -19.39 -17.80 31.38
N LEU A 189 -19.11 -17.73 30.07
CA LEU A 189 -18.80 -18.90 29.25
C LEU A 189 -17.31 -19.29 29.41
N PRO A 190 -17.00 -20.60 29.46
CA PRO A 190 -15.63 -21.08 29.46
C PRO A 190 -14.95 -20.80 28.10
N SER A 191 -13.63 -20.65 28.10
CA SER A 191 -12.84 -20.31 26.91
C SER A 191 -12.67 -21.46 25.91
N ASP A 192 -12.97 -22.69 26.31
CA ASP A 192 -12.68 -23.94 25.61
C ASP A 192 -13.95 -24.75 25.28
N LEU A 193 -15.00 -24.08 24.82
CA LEU A 193 -16.26 -24.71 24.42
C LEU A 193 -16.09 -25.65 23.23
N THR A 194 -16.66 -26.85 23.33
CA THR A 194 -16.83 -27.77 22.20
C THR A 194 -18.06 -27.40 21.36
N ASN A 195 -18.12 -27.91 20.12
CA ASN A 195 -19.28 -27.71 19.23
C ASN A 195 -20.58 -28.20 19.88
N GLN A 196 -20.57 -29.39 20.50
CA GLN A 196 -21.75 -29.94 21.17
C GLN A 196 -22.22 -29.07 22.34
N GLN A 197 -21.31 -28.55 23.15
CA GLN A 197 -21.65 -27.63 24.24
C GLN A 197 -22.21 -26.30 23.70
N THR A 198 -21.65 -25.81 22.60
CA THR A 198 -22.10 -24.58 21.94
C THR A 198 -23.54 -24.72 21.45
N ASP A 199 -23.87 -25.83 20.77
CA ASP A 199 -25.20 -26.11 20.25
C ASP A 199 -26.25 -26.20 21.38
N LEU A 200 -25.90 -26.86 22.50
CA LEU A 200 -26.76 -26.95 23.67
C LEU A 200 -27.02 -25.58 24.31
N ILE A 201 -25.98 -24.75 24.45
CA ILE A 201 -26.11 -23.39 24.99
C ILE A 201 -27.02 -22.54 24.10
N ILE A 202 -26.83 -22.60 22.77
CA ILE A 202 -27.67 -21.87 21.81
C ILE A 202 -29.13 -22.34 21.92
N SER A 203 -29.37 -23.65 21.98
CA SER A 203 -30.71 -24.21 22.12
C SER A 203 -31.39 -23.75 23.41
N LEU A 204 -30.66 -23.73 24.53
CA LEU A 204 -31.19 -23.29 25.82
C LEU A 204 -31.54 -21.79 25.79
N ILE A 205 -30.65 -20.94 25.26
CA ILE A 205 -30.89 -19.50 25.13
C ILE A 205 -32.16 -19.26 24.31
N LYS A 206 -32.31 -19.94 23.16
CA LYS A 206 -33.51 -19.81 22.32
C LYS A 206 -34.78 -20.20 23.08
N SER A 207 -34.77 -21.35 23.76
CA SER A 207 -35.92 -21.82 24.53
C SER A 207 -36.32 -20.85 25.66
N VAL A 208 -35.34 -20.28 26.38
CA VAL A 208 -35.61 -19.29 27.43
C VAL A 208 -36.25 -18.01 26.85
N LEU A 209 -35.78 -17.55 25.70
CA LEU A 209 -36.31 -16.35 25.04
C LEU A 209 -37.69 -16.57 24.41
N GLU A 210 -37.97 -17.79 23.92
CA GLU A 210 -39.29 -18.18 23.40
C GLU A 210 -40.33 -18.29 24.52
N ASN A 211 -39.95 -18.79 25.70
CA ASN A 211 -40.86 -18.90 26.86
C ASN A 211 -41.03 -17.59 27.65
N ALA A 212 -40.25 -16.55 27.32
CA ALA A 212 -40.30 -15.24 27.96
C ALA A 212 -41.15 -14.22 27.19
N ASN A 213 -41.68 -14.59 26.03
CA ASN A 213 -42.68 -13.85 25.24
C ASN A 213 -44.04 -14.53 25.32
#